data_AF-A9NRQ9-F1
#
_entry.id   AF-A9NRQ9-F1
#
_cell.length_a   1.000
_cell.length_b   1.000
_cell.length_c   1.000
_cell.angle_alpha   90.00
_cell.angle_beta   90.00
_cell.angle_gamma   90.00
#
_symmetry.space_group_name_H-M   'P 1'
#
loop_
_entity.id
_entity.type
_entity.pdbx_description
1 polymer ?
#
loop_
_entity_poly.entity_id
_entity_poly.type
_entity_poly.pdbx_seq_one_letter_code
_entity_poly.pdbx_strand_id
1 'polypeptide(L)' 'MFFVPTRFLQIVKRNDSPGLLWKKIKLTPTRKANAKKRLRRVWQNEAVLKACAGPLPEGVTPPPESKKKSGDVKDSVAKS' A
#
# COMPACT_ATOMS: atom_id res chain seq x y z
N MET A 1 -17.66 -33.87 57.50
CA MET A 1 -16.52 -33.75 56.56
C MET A 1 -17.10 -33.47 55.18
N PHE A 2 -17.05 -32.22 54.73
CA PHE A 2 -17.74 -31.74 53.52
C PHE A 2 -16.99 -32.18 52.25
N PHE A 3 -17.68 -32.86 51.34
CA PHE A 3 -17.15 -33.24 50.02
C PHE A 3 -17.56 -32.17 49.00
N VAL A 4 -16.67 -31.21 48.76
CA VAL A 4 -16.86 -30.12 47.79
C VAL A 4 -16.66 -30.67 46.37
N PRO A 5 -17.56 -30.41 45.40
CA PRO A 5 -17.49 -31.02 44.08
C PRO A 5 -16.33 -30.40 43.29
N THR A 6 -15.28 -31.17 43.05
CA THR A 6 -14.10 -30.81 42.22
C THR A 6 -14.40 -30.71 40.72
N ARG A 7 -15.68 -30.69 40.32
CA ARG A 7 -16.10 -30.68 38.91
C ARG A 7 -16.33 -29.28 38.33
N PHE A 8 -16.20 -28.22 39.12
CA PHE A 8 -16.32 -26.84 38.61
C PHE A 8 -15.23 -26.46 37.61
N LEU A 9 -14.06 -27.10 37.66
CA LEU A 9 -12.96 -26.87 36.72
C LEU A 9 -13.14 -27.57 35.36
N GLN A 10 -14.17 -28.44 35.21
CA GLN A 10 -14.55 -29.02 33.93
C GLN A 10 -15.46 -28.08 33.12
N ILE A 11 -16.01 -27.04 33.76
CA ILE A 11 -16.88 -26.00 33.18
C ILE A 11 -16.07 -24.81 32.64
N VAL A 12 -14.76 -24.95 32.47
CA VAL A 12 -14.06 -24.12 31.47
C VAL A 12 -13.77 -25.06 30.32
N LYS A 13 -14.83 -25.33 29.54
CA LYS A 13 -14.71 -25.91 28.20
C LYS A 13 -13.56 -25.17 27.54
N ARG A 14 -12.43 -25.87 27.39
CA ARG A 14 -11.25 -25.32 26.74
C ARG A 14 -11.75 -24.82 25.41
N ASN A 15 -11.78 -23.50 25.26
CA ASN A 15 -12.09 -22.89 23.99
C ASN A 15 -10.96 -23.39 23.09
N ASP A 16 -11.28 -24.20 22.08
CA ASP A 16 -10.32 -24.84 21.16
C ASP A 16 -9.58 -23.82 20.25
N SER A 17 -9.30 -22.63 20.78
CA SER A 17 -8.50 -21.56 20.18
C SER A 17 -7.53 -21.03 21.24
N PRO A 18 -6.38 -21.70 21.46
CA PRO A 18 -5.30 -21.18 22.28
C PRO A 18 -4.59 -20.06 21.51
N GLY A 19 -4.95 -18.80 21.73
CA GLY A 19 -4.19 -17.66 21.20
C GLY A 19 -4.99 -16.38 20.93
N LEU A 20 -4.25 -15.29 20.78
CA LEU A 20 -4.70 -13.95 20.40
C LEU A 20 -5.81 -14.04 19.32
N LEU A 21 -6.99 -13.49 19.60
CA LEU A 21 -8.12 -13.59 18.68
C LEU A 21 -7.92 -12.64 17.48
N TRP A 22 -7.41 -13.15 16.36
CA TRP A 22 -7.35 -12.42 15.10
C TRP A 22 -8.75 -12.30 14.51
N LYS A 23 -9.45 -11.23 14.86
CA LYS A 23 -10.83 -11.02 14.43
C LYS A 23 -10.89 -10.84 12.91
N LYS A 24 -11.49 -11.80 12.21
CA LYS A 24 -11.76 -11.70 10.77
C LYS A 24 -12.86 -10.67 10.54
N ILE A 25 -12.51 -9.52 9.97
CA ILE A 25 -13.47 -8.45 9.65
C ILE A 25 -14.16 -8.79 8.33
N LYS A 26 -15.50 -8.81 8.34
CA LYS A 26 -16.30 -9.03 7.13
C LYS A 26 -16.11 -7.89 6.14
N LEU A 27 -16.22 -8.19 4.86
CA LEU A 27 -16.18 -7.18 3.80
C LEU A 27 -17.48 -6.36 3.79
N THR A 28 -17.51 -5.26 4.54
CA THR A 28 -18.64 -4.32 4.63
C THR A 28 -18.78 -3.49 3.34
N PRO A 29 -19.98 -2.97 3.03
CA PRO A 29 -20.21 -2.15 1.84
C PRO A 29 -19.29 -0.94 1.73
N THR A 30 -19.01 -0.24 2.84
CA THR A 30 -18.07 0.88 2.88
C THR A 30 -16.66 0.47 2.46
N ARG A 31 -16.21 -0.72 2.87
CA ARG A 31 -14.90 -1.26 2.51
C ARG A 31 -14.83 -1.63 1.02
N LYS A 32 -15.93 -2.15 0.45
CA LYS A 32 -16.07 -2.37 -0.99
C LYS A 32 -15.98 -1.06 -1.78
N ALA A 33 -16.64 0.00 -1.31
CA ALA A 33 -16.57 1.31 -1.95
C ALA A 33 -15.14 1.89 -1.94
N ASN A 34 -14.40 1.73 -0.85
CA ASN A 34 -13.00 2.14 -0.78
C ASN A 34 -12.12 1.33 -1.75
N ALA A 35 -12.33 0.02 -1.86
CA ALA A 35 -11.63 -0.81 -2.84
C ALA A 35 -11.90 -0.34 -4.28
N LYS A 36 -13.16 -0.03 -4.62
CA LYS A 36 -13.52 0.52 -5.93
C LYS A 36 -12.82 1.86 -6.22
N LYS A 37 -12.71 2.75 -5.22
CA LYS A 37 -11.96 4.02 -5.34
C LYS A 37 -10.48 3.77 -5.61
N ARG A 38 -9.84 2.82 -4.91
CA ARG A 38 -8.42 2.46 -5.12
C ARG A 38 -8.18 1.93 -6.53
N LEU A 39 -9.05 1.03 -7.01
CA LEU A 39 -8.95 0.49 -8.37
C LEU A 39 -9.04 1.59 -9.43
N ARG A 40 -10.00 2.51 -9.31
CA ARG A 40 -10.12 3.64 -10.26
C ARG A 40 -8.87 4.53 -10.28
N ARG A 41 -8.27 4.80 -9.11
CA ARG A 41 -7.03 5.58 -9.02
C ARG A 41 -5.87 4.88 -9.74
N VAL A 42 -5.73 3.57 -9.55
CA VAL A 42 -4.70 2.79 -10.23
C VAL A 42 -4.90 2.82 -11.74
N TRP A 43 -6.13 2.65 -12.22
CA TRP A 43 -6.42 2.76 -13.66
C TRP A 43 -6.12 4.13 -14.24
N GLN A 44 -6.44 5.21 -13.53
CA GLN A 44 -6.07 6.55 -13.96
C GLN A 44 -4.55 6.72 -14.02
N ASN A 45 -3.82 6.26 -12.99
CA ASN A 45 -2.37 6.33 -12.98
C ASN A 45 -1.75 5.53 -14.13
N GLU A 46 -2.24 4.32 -14.37
CA GLU A 46 -1.79 3.47 -15.48
C GLU A 46 -2.10 4.12 -16.84
N ALA A 47 -3.27 4.75 -17.00
CA ALA A 47 -3.63 5.46 -18.22
C ALA A 47 -2.69 6.66 -18.47
N VAL A 48 -2.37 7.43 -17.43
CA VAL A 48 -1.42 8.55 -17.52
C VAL A 48 -0.02 8.05 -17.88
N LEU A 49 0.49 7.02 -17.21
CA LEU A 49 1.82 6.47 -17.50
C LEU A 49 1.91 5.91 -18.92
N LYS A 50 0.85 5.22 -19.40
CA LYS A 50 0.76 4.75 -20.78
C LYS A 50 0.72 5.90 -21.78
N ALA A 51 -0.01 6.98 -21.47
CA ALA A 51 -0.06 8.17 -22.31
C ALA A 51 1.32 8.86 -22.38
N CYS A 52 2.07 8.91 -21.27
CA CYS A 52 3.43 9.45 -21.26
C CYS A 52 4.46 8.57 -21.98
N ALA A 53 4.21 7.27 -22.10
CA ALA A 53 5.09 6.34 -22.82
C ALA A 53 4.82 6.29 -24.34
N GLY A 54 3.67 6.80 -24.79
CA GLY A 54 3.33 6.91 -26.21
C GLY A 54 3.93 8.16 -26.88
N PRO A 55 3.90 8.25 -28.22
CA PRO A 55 4.29 9.47 -28.92
C PRO A 55 3.42 10.64 -28.46
N LEU A 56 4.06 11.78 -28.21
CA LEU A 56 3.39 13.01 -27.78
C LEU A 56 2.26 13.34 -28.77
N PRO A 57 1.07 13.77 -28.28
CA PRO A 57 -0.01 14.17 -29.17
C PRO A 57 0.48 15.29 -30.10
N GLU A 58 0.40 15.05 -31.41
CA GLU A 58 0.80 16.00 -32.45
C GLU A 58 0.00 17.30 -32.27
N GLY A 59 0.67 18.35 -31.77
CA GLY A 59 0.06 19.65 -31.52
C GLY A 59 0.34 20.28 -30.15
N VAL A 60 0.97 19.56 -29.21
CA VAL A 60 1.47 20.15 -27.97
C VAL A 60 2.96 20.41 -28.13
N THR A 61 3.32 21.64 -28.52
CA THR A 61 4.69 22.13 -28.32
C THR A 61 4.98 22.07 -26.82
N PRO A 62 6.05 21.38 -26.38
CA PRO A 62 6.44 21.44 -24.99
C PRO A 62 6.73 22.91 -24.62
N PRO A 63 6.31 23.40 -23.44
CA PRO A 63 6.76 24.69 -22.94
C PRO A 63 8.29 24.72 -22.95
N PRO A 64 8.93 25.84 -23.30
CA PRO A 64 10.35 25.89 -23.58
C PRO A 64 11.14 25.26 -22.43
N GLU A 65 11.90 24.21 -22.76
CA GLU A 65 12.89 23.62 -21.88
C GLU A 65 13.78 24.74 -21.34
N SER A 66 13.67 25.00 -20.04
CA SER A 66 14.67 25.78 -19.33
C SER A 66 15.98 24.99 -19.40
N LYS A 67 16.83 25.41 -20.33
CA LYS A 67 18.22 25.01 -20.42
C LYS A 67 18.86 25.18 -19.04
N LYS A 68 19.06 24.10 -18.29
CA LYS A 68 20.13 24.03 -17.29
C LYS A 68 21.44 23.97 -18.08
N LYS A 69 21.94 25.15 -18.43
CA LYS A 69 23.28 25.34 -18.99
C LYS A 69 24.30 24.93 -17.91
N SER A 70 25.06 23.88 -18.24
CA SER A 70 26.50 23.76 -18.07
C SER A 70 27.14 24.31 -16.80
N GLY A 71 27.73 23.41 -16.02
CA GLY A 71 28.82 23.71 -15.11
C GLY A 71 29.64 22.47 -14.84
N ASP A 72 30.57 22.17 -15.75
CA ASP A 72 31.80 21.41 -15.51
C ASP A 72 32.32 21.60 -14.07
N VAL A 73 32.12 20.63 -13.18
CA VAL A 73 33.02 20.45 -12.03
C VAL A 73 34.12 19.52 -12.53
N LYS A 74 35.10 20.13 -13.19
CA LYS A 74 36.34 19.47 -13.56
C LYS A 74 37.03 18.94 -12.32
N ASP A 75 37.60 17.77 -12.51
CA ASP A 75 38.54 17.08 -11.66
C ASP A 75 39.53 18.03 -10.94
N SER A 76 39.47 18.02 -9.61
CA SER A 76 40.60 18.37 -8.77
C SER A 76 40.68 17.43 -7.57
N VAL A 77 40.56 16.13 -7.84
CA VAL A 77 41.04 15.07 -6.95
C VAL A 77 41.89 14.11 -7.78
N ALA A 78 43.08 14.58 -8.13
CA ALA A 78 44.26 13.76 -8.36
C ALA A 78 45.45 14.69 -8.67
N LYS A 79 46.39 14.77 -7.72
CA LYS A 79 47.80 14.33 -7.88
C LYS A 79 48.76 15.28 -7.14
N SER A 80 49.43 14.67 -6.16
CA SER A 80 50.77 14.96 -5.60
C SER A 80 51.07 16.34 -5.06
#